data_AF-A0A2D4L2Q7-F1
#
_entry.id   AF-A0A2D4L2Q7-F1
#
_cell.length_a   1.000
_cell.length_b   1.000
_cell.length_c   1.000
_cell.angle_alpha   90.00
_cell.angle_beta   90.00
_cell.angle_gamma   90.00
#
_symmetry.space_group_name_H-M   'P 1'
#
loop_
_entity.id
_entity.type
_entity.pdbx_description
1 polymer ?
#
loop_
_entity_poly.entity_id
_entity_poly.type
_entity_poly.pdbx_seq_one_letter_code
_entity_poly.pdbx_strand_id
1 'polypeptide(L)'
;RLPRRDLERGRMLGRVDFEGCAGRSPGAFLTQDTRFKLHPDGTVVVKRPLHLHNQELSFLVHTWDLEGRKHSARVTLQLQHHGHHRLPPRGETGPSGQA
;
A
#
# COMPACT_ATOMS: atom_id res chain seq x y z
N ARG A 1 -6.19 -8.25 21.71
CA ARG A 1 -6.58 -7.35 20.58
C ARG A 1 -5.59 -6.19 20.60
N LEU A 2 -4.59 -6.18 19.73
CA LEU A 2 -3.59 -5.10 19.72
C LEU A 2 -4.26 -3.79 19.30
N PRO A 3 -3.90 -2.64 19.91
CA PRO A 3 -4.28 -1.35 19.38
C PRO A 3 -3.92 -1.31 17.89
N ARG A 4 -4.84 -0.84 17.05
CA ARG A 4 -4.63 -0.77 15.60
C ARG A 4 -3.41 0.10 15.21
N ARG A 5 -2.89 0.86 16.17
CA ARG A 5 -1.67 1.69 16.12
C ARG A 5 -0.38 0.89 16.32
N ASP A 6 -0.46 -0.28 16.94
CA ASP A 6 0.69 -1.16 17.16
C ASP A 6 0.81 -2.16 16.01
N LEU A 7 1.89 -2.00 15.25
CA LEU A 7 2.23 -2.86 14.15
C LEU A 7 3.25 -3.89 14.63
N GLU A 8 2.80 -5.11 14.87
CA GLU A 8 3.65 -6.21 15.30
C GLU A 8 4.50 -6.81 14.18
N ARG A 9 5.63 -7.40 14.56
CA ARG A 9 6.47 -8.17 13.64
C ARG A 9 5.65 -9.24 12.93
N GLY A 10 5.84 -9.34 11.62
CA GLY A 10 5.16 -10.33 10.77
C GLY A 10 3.79 -9.88 10.26
N ARG A 11 3.24 -8.76 10.75
CA ARG A 11 2.00 -8.19 10.19
C ARG A 11 2.21 -7.82 8.72
N MET A 12 1.36 -8.38 7.85
CA MET A 12 1.25 -7.99 6.46
C MET A 12 0.43 -6.70 6.35
N LEU A 13 0.92 -5.73 5.58
CA LEU A 13 0.31 -4.41 5.43
C LEU A 13 -0.38 -4.22 4.07
N GLY A 14 0.10 -4.92 3.04
CA GLY A 14 -0.42 -4.84 1.69
C GLY A 14 0.64 -5.22 0.67
N ARG A 15 0.36 -4.94 -0.60
CA ARG A 15 1.25 -5.21 -1.73
C ARG A 15 1.51 -3.92 -2.51
N VAL A 16 2.74 -3.75 -2.98
CA VAL A 16 3.13 -2.68 -3.89
C VAL A 16 3.48 -3.30 -5.23
N ASP A 17 2.96 -2.70 -6.31
CA ASP A 17 3.22 -3.10 -7.68
C ASP A 17 3.87 -1.93 -8.43
N PHE A 18 4.90 -2.24 -9.21
CA PHE A 18 5.52 -1.32 -10.15
C PHE A 18 5.36 -1.96 -11.53
N GLU A 19 4.44 -1.40 -12.30
CA GLU A 19 4.14 -1.85 -13.65
C GLU A 19 4.57 -0.75 -14.63
N GLY A 20 5.39 -1.14 -15.60
CA GLY A 20 5.77 -0.29 -16.73
C GLY A 20 5.22 -0.85 -18.04
N CYS A 21 5.52 -0.20 -19.16
CA CYS A 21 5.07 -0.65 -20.49
C CYS A 21 5.56 -2.06 -20.85
N ALA A 22 6.68 -2.53 -20.26
CA ALA A 22 7.23 -3.87 -20.43
C ALA A 22 6.68 -4.89 -19.41
N GLY A 23 5.64 -4.53 -18.65
CA GLY A 23 5.06 -5.34 -17.59
C GLY A 23 5.66 -5.05 -16.21
N ARG A 24 5.50 -6.00 -15.29
CA ARG A 24 5.94 -5.89 -13.90
C ARG A 24 7.46 -5.84 -13.82
N SER A 25 7.99 -4.85 -13.10
CA SER A 25 9.42 -4.78 -12.83
C SER A 25 9.88 -6.04 -12.07
N PRO A 26 10.83 -6.83 -12.60
CA PRO A 26 11.36 -8.01 -11.92
C PRO A 26 12.38 -7.63 -10.83
N GLY A 27 12.78 -6.36 -10.76
CA GLY A 27 13.78 -5.87 -9.82
C GLY A 27 13.34 -6.03 -8.36
N ALA A 28 14.31 -6.39 -7.51
CA ALA A 28 14.09 -6.53 -6.08
C ALA A 28 13.56 -5.22 -5.46
N PHE A 29 12.56 -5.36 -4.59
CA PHE A 29 12.05 -4.25 -3.82
C PHE A 29 12.97 -3.93 -2.65
N LEU A 30 13.30 -2.65 -2.49
CA LEU A 30 14.14 -2.16 -1.39
C LEU A 30 13.46 -1.01 -0.66
N THR A 31 13.64 -0.96 0.66
CA THR A 31 13.24 0.15 1.52
C THR A 31 14.40 0.50 2.44
N GLN A 32 14.62 1.80 2.64
CA GLN A 32 15.59 2.30 3.62
C GLN A 32 15.02 2.27 5.05
N ASP A 33 13.70 2.19 5.18
CA ASP A 33 13.06 2.06 6.48
C ASP A 33 13.15 0.61 6.96
N THR A 34 14.11 0.37 7.84
CA THR A 34 14.43 -0.95 8.40
C THR A 34 13.32 -1.53 9.29
N ARG A 35 12.23 -0.80 9.55
CA ARG A 35 11.04 -1.35 10.21
C ARG A 35 10.19 -2.21 9.26
N PHE A 36 10.36 -2.05 7.96
CA PHE A 36 9.63 -2.79 6.94
C PHE A 36 10.57 -3.72 6.16
N LYS A 37 10.00 -4.81 5.64
CA LYS A 37 10.61 -5.65 4.63
C LYS A 37 9.62 -5.81 3.48
N LEU A 38 10.15 -5.91 2.27
CA LEU A 38 9.36 -6.24 1.10
C LEU A 38 9.76 -7.63 0.61
N HIS A 39 8.76 -8.43 0.30
CA HIS A 39 8.94 -9.71 -0.38
C HIS A 39 9.07 -9.49 -1.89
N PRO A 40 9.62 -10.45 -2.67
CA PRO A 40 9.76 -10.33 -4.12
C PRO A 40 8.43 -10.12 -4.87
N ASP A 41 7.33 -10.60 -4.29
CA ASP A 41 5.98 -10.36 -4.78
C ASP A 41 5.46 -8.94 -4.48
N GLY A 42 6.25 -8.08 -3.85
CA GLY A 42 5.86 -6.72 -3.46
C GLY A 42 5.10 -6.65 -2.13
N THR A 43 4.92 -7.76 -1.43
CA THR A 43 4.23 -7.79 -0.14
C THR A 43 5.04 -7.07 0.93
N VAL A 44 4.44 -6.05 1.55
CA VAL A 44 5.01 -5.25 2.63
C VAL A 44 4.68 -5.91 3.97
N VAL A 45 5.73 -6.22 4.74
CA VAL A 45 5.61 -6.84 6.06
C VAL A 45 6.38 -6.04 7.10
N VAL A 46 5.83 -5.97 8.31
CA VAL A 46 6.50 -5.37 9.46
C VAL A 46 7.65 -6.28 9.92
N LYS A 47 8.89 -5.76 9.85
CA LYS A 47 10.10 -6.45 10.31
C LYS A 47 10.42 -6.16 11.78
N ARG A 48 10.22 -4.91 12.21
CA ARG A 48 10.42 -4.45 13.59
C ARG A 48 9.13 -3.82 14.10
N PRO A 49 8.66 -4.19 15.31
CA PRO A 49 7.47 -3.58 15.88
C PRO A 49 7.57 -2.06 15.91
N LEU A 50 6.46 -1.38 15.63
CA LEU A 50 6.40 0.08 15.71
C LEU A 50 5.01 0.57 16.13
N HIS A 51 4.99 1.77 16.72
CA HIS A 51 3.77 2.51 17.02
C HIS A 51 3.54 3.62 15.99
N LEU A 52 2.33 3.70 15.43
CA LEU A 52 1.89 4.77 14.54
C LEU A 52 1.49 6.02 15.35
N HIS A 53 2.47 6.83 15.73
CA HIS A 53 2.27 8.02 16.58
C HIS A 53 1.28 9.04 15.98
N ASN A 54 1.44 9.42 14.71
CA ASN A 54 0.69 10.51 14.09
C ASN A 54 -0.47 10.00 13.21
N GLN A 55 -1.00 8.80 13.48
CA GLN A 55 -1.99 8.10 12.64
C GLN A 55 -1.53 7.78 11.21
N GLU A 56 -0.43 8.39 10.75
CA GLU A 56 0.20 8.15 9.47
C GLU A 56 1.71 7.89 9.63
N LEU A 57 2.25 7.05 8.75
CA LEU A 57 3.68 6.91 8.52
C LEU A 57 3.95 6.72 7.03
N SER A 58 4.91 7.48 6.49
CA SER A 58 5.37 7.32 5.11
C SER A 58 6.76 6.70 5.04
N PHE A 59 7.01 5.87 4.03
CA PHE A 59 8.35 5.39 3.67
C PHE A 59 8.48 5.23 2.15
N LEU A 60 9.71 5.19 1.64
CA LEU A 60 9.97 5.00 0.22
C LEU A 60 10.27 3.54 -0.08
N VAL A 61 9.66 3.06 -1.16
CA VAL A 61 10.01 1.80 -1.81
C VAL A 61 10.72 2.11 -3.11
N HIS A 62 11.78 1.37 -3.37
CA HIS A 62 12.58 1.46 -4.58
C HIS A 62 12.57 0.12 -5.33
N THR A 63 12.58 0.19 -6.66
CA THR A 63 12.84 -0.95 -7.54
C THR A 63 13.68 -0.48 -8.73
N TRP A 64 14.19 -1.43 -9.50
CA TRP A 64 14.96 -1.20 -10.71
C TRP A 64 14.25 -1.90 -11.87
N ASP A 65 14.17 -1.23 -13.02
CA ASP A 65 13.70 -1.87 -14.25
C ASP A 65 14.83 -2.66 -14.93
N LEU A 66 14.50 -3.32 -16.04
CA LEU A 66 15.45 -4.11 -16.83
C LEU A 66 16.58 -3.28 -17.43
N GLU A 67 16.39 -1.96 -17.57
CA GLU A 67 17.41 -1.02 -18.05
C GLU A 67 18.24 -0.46 -16.89
N GLY A 68 18.03 -0.94 -15.66
CA GLY A 68 18.76 -0.50 -14.48
C GLY A 68 18.32 0.88 -13.97
N ARG A 69 17.20 1.44 -14.46
CA ARG A 69 16.67 2.71 -13.94
C ARG A 69 15.96 2.49 -12.62
N LYS A 70 16.27 3.34 -11.65
CA LYS A 70 15.65 3.31 -10.33
C LYS A 70 14.27 3.99 -10.37
N HIS A 71 13.26 3.26 -9.93
CA HIS A 71 11.90 3.77 -9.71
C HIS A 71 11.62 3.84 -8.21
N SER A 72 10.88 4.87 -7.78
CA SER A 72 10.58 5.09 -6.36
C SER A 72 9.10 5.40 -6.16
N ALA A 73 8.49 4.81 -5.14
CA ALA A 73 7.13 5.11 -4.72
C ALA A 73 7.10 5.44 -3.23
N ARG A 74 6.28 6.44 -2.86
CA ARG A 74 5.98 6.73 -1.47
C ARG A 74 4.80 5.88 -1.03
N VAL A 75 5.03 5.05 -0.02
CA VAL A 75 3.99 4.26 0.64
C VAL A 75 3.60 4.97 1.92
N THR A 76 2.30 5.20 2.07
CA THR A 76 1.73 5.86 3.24
C THR A 76 0.82 4.89 3.97
N LEU A 77 1.18 4.56 5.21
CA LEU A 77 0.34 3.78 6.12
C LEU A 77 -0.56 4.73 6.89
N GLN A 78 -1.88 4.55 6.81
CA GLN A 78 -2.84 5.32 7.58
C GLN A 78 -3.66 4.42 8.49
N LEU A 79 -3.90 4.88 9.72
CA LEU A 79 -4.82 4.26 10.63
C LEU A 79 -6.25 4.39 10.08
N GLN A 80 -6.87 3.29 9.68
CA GLN A 80 -8.28 3.31 9.28
C GLN A 80 -9.15 3.76 10.45
N HIS A 81 -9.69 4.96 10.34
CA HIS A 81 -10.77 5.44 11.21
C HIS A 81 -12.04 4.74 10.73
N HIS A 82 -12.66 3.95 11.61
CA HIS A 82 -14.01 3.46 11.37
C HIS A 82 -14.99 4.62 11.53
N GLY A 83 -15.04 5.51 10.53
CA GLY A 83 -16.16 6.41 10.35
C GLY A 83 -17.32 5.59 9.81
N HIS A 84 -18.50 5.72 10.42
CA HIS A 84 -19.73 5.13 9.93
C HIS A 84 -19.84 5.34 8.43
N HIS A 85 -19.93 4.23 7.68
CA HIS A 85 -20.20 4.27 6.25
C HIS A 85 -21.51 5.02 6.03
N ARG A 86 -21.42 6.29 5.63
CA ARG A 86 -22.50 6.92 4.89
C ARG A 86 -22.47 6.26 3.52
N LEU A 87 -23.28 5.21 3.39
CA LEU A 87 -23.60 4.61 2.10
C LEU A 87 -23.91 5.76 1.12
N PRO A 88 -23.29 5.82 -0.06
CA PRO A 88 -23.79 6.69 -1.11
C PRO A 88 -25.24 6.26 -1.41
N PRO A 89 -26.18 7.21 -1.60
CA PRO A 89 -27.56 6.86 -1.90
C PRO A 89 -27.59 5.99 -3.16
N ARG A 90 -28.21 4.82 -3.00
CA ARG A 90 -28.44 3.83 -4.03
C ARG A 90 -29.80 4.12 -4.66
N GLY A 91 -29.82 4.27 -5.98
CA GLY A 91 -31.04 4.48 -6.79
C GLY A 91 -31.40 5.97 -6.90
N GLU A 92 -31.85 6.50 -8.01
CA GLU A 92 -32.40 5.99 -9.28
C GLU A 92 -32.04 7.08 -10.34
N THR A 93 -31.95 6.87 -11.64
CA THR A 93 -32.99 6.45 -12.59
C THR A 93 -32.32 6.37 -13.97
N GLY A 94 -32.45 5.24 -14.67
CA GLY A 94 -32.60 5.30 -16.13
C GLY A 94 -34.00 5.84 -16.45
N PRO A 95 -34.16 6.50 -17.60
CA PRO A 95 -35.07 5.97 -18.63
C PRO A 95 -34.38 5.94 -20.00
N SER A 96 -34.50 4.83 -20.75
CA SER A 96 -35.50 4.59 -21.81
C SER A 96 -35.10 5.22 -23.14
N GLY A 97 -34.97 4.38 -24.17
CA GLY A 97 -34.57 4.79 -25.52
C GLY A 97 -35.68 5.38 -26.40
N GLN A 98 -35.38 5.36 -27.70
CA GLN A 98 -36.14 5.82 -28.89
C GLN A 98 -35.99 7.33 -29.15
N ALA A 99 -35.73 7.82 -30.37
CA ALA A 99 -35.83 7.27 -31.73
C ALA A 99 -34.70 7.80 -32.63
#